data_AF-A0A1H1RSJ2-F1
#
_entry.id   AF-A0A1H1RSJ2-F1
#
_cell.length_a   1.000
_cell.length_b   1.000
_cell.length_c   1.000
_cell.angle_alpha   90.00
_cell.angle_beta   90.00
_cell.angle_gamma   90.00
#
_symmetry.space_group_name_H-M   'P 1'
#
loop_
_entity.id
_entity.type
_entity.pdbx_description
1 polymer ?
#
loop_
_entity_poly.entity_id
_entity_poly.type
_entity_poly.pdbx_seq_one_letter_code
_entity_poly.pdbx_strand_id
1 'polypeptide(L)'
;MSPAPLPAEQPDKGRHYEFIKSAVHDSFKNATVNRARALADVSLKPQPWYTSASAADLKELAAANLKAWNSQNQVDHLLEKTDLYAFAEPLLKAKIKLLHGIEPDVKSTYLRLYLPAETPWYAINVSEGVVTRTVSLLDAALHNFARSETAGRGSDYISKPDERGLFDVLPIKNTMPISDFQKLCRELDVISL
;
A
#
# COMPACT_ATOMS: atom_id res chain seq x y z
N MET A 1 7.43 48.30 -21.66
CA MET A 1 7.34 46.87 -21.30
C MET A 1 7.62 46.78 -19.81
N SER A 2 6.58 46.57 -19.00
CA SER A 2 6.73 46.40 -17.55
C SER A 2 7.24 44.99 -17.25
N PRO A 3 8.19 44.79 -16.33
CA PRO A 3 8.66 43.46 -15.99
C PRO A 3 7.54 42.67 -15.28
N ALA A 4 7.48 41.36 -15.55
CA ALA A 4 6.53 40.44 -14.93
C ALA A 4 6.77 40.38 -13.41
N PRO A 5 5.71 40.23 -12.58
CA PRO A 5 5.89 40.09 -11.14
C PRO A 5 6.62 38.78 -10.83
N LEU A 6 7.62 38.86 -9.95
CA LEU A 6 8.28 37.68 -9.39
C LEU A 6 7.25 36.80 -8.64
N PRO A 7 7.34 35.47 -8.71
CA PRO A 7 6.50 34.58 -7.92
C PRO A 7 6.66 34.90 -6.43
N ALA A 8 5.55 35.02 -5.70
CA ALA A 8 5.58 35.26 -4.26
C ALA A 8 6.45 34.22 -3.56
N GLU A 9 7.56 34.65 -2.97
CA GLU A 9 8.38 33.84 -2.09
C GLU A 9 7.56 33.52 -0.83
N GLN A 10 7.19 32.24 -0.73
CA GLN A 10 6.51 31.57 0.38
C GLN A 10 4.99 31.78 0.46
N PRO A 11 4.20 30.69 0.33
CA PRO A 11 2.78 30.75 0.64
C PRO A 11 2.59 31.10 2.13
N ASP A 12 1.66 32.01 2.43
CA ASP A 12 1.29 32.41 3.79
C ASP A 12 0.86 31.16 4.59
N LYS A 13 1.65 30.80 5.60
CA LYS A 13 1.42 29.62 6.46
C LYS A 13 0.53 29.92 7.67
N GLY A 14 0.09 31.17 7.81
CA GLY A 14 -0.72 31.65 8.93
C GLY A 14 0.08 31.95 10.20
N ARG A 15 -0.44 32.86 11.02
CA ARG A 15 0.20 33.39 12.24
C ARG A 15 0.53 32.36 13.33
N HIS A 16 -0.07 31.17 13.29
CA HIS A 16 0.11 30.12 14.30
C HIS A 16 1.08 29.01 13.86
N TYR A 17 1.66 29.12 12.67
CA TYR A 17 2.49 28.06 12.09
C TYR A 17 3.65 27.64 13.00
N GLU A 18 4.43 28.59 13.51
CA GLU A 18 5.59 28.29 14.36
C GLU A 18 5.20 27.65 15.70
N PHE A 19 4.05 28.04 16.27
CA PHE A 19 3.54 27.42 17.49
C PHE A 19 3.09 25.98 17.25
N ILE A 20 2.35 25.72 16.17
CA ILE A 20 1.92 24.35 15.84
C ILE A 20 3.15 23.49 15.54
N LYS A 21 4.11 24.01 14.77
CA LYS A 21 5.35 23.31 14.43
C LYS A 21 6.19 22.95 15.66
N SER A 22 6.24 23.82 16.68
CA SER A 22 6.98 23.56 17.91
C SER A 22 6.27 22.55 18.83
N ALA A 23 4.94 22.50 18.80
CA ALA A 23 4.15 21.55 19.58
C ALA A 23 4.19 20.10 19.05
N VAL A 24 4.55 19.91 17.77
CA VAL A 24 4.66 18.58 17.17
C VAL A 24 5.99 17.93 17.57
N HIS A 25 5.93 16.70 18.10
CA HIS A 25 7.13 15.92 18.44
C HIS A 25 7.92 15.54 17.18
N ASP A 26 9.24 15.47 17.28
CA ASP A 26 10.12 15.19 16.11
C ASP A 26 9.85 13.83 15.47
N SER A 27 9.36 12.86 16.24
CA SER A 27 8.87 11.57 15.73
C SER A 27 7.81 11.73 14.64
N PHE A 28 6.98 12.77 14.69
CA PHE A 28 5.98 13.01 13.64
C PHE A 28 6.54 13.87 12.51
N LYS A 29 7.53 14.71 12.77
CA LYS A 29 8.20 15.53 11.74
C LYS A 29 9.09 14.68 10.82
N ASN A 30 9.69 13.64 11.37
CA ASN A 30 10.58 12.72 10.66
C ASN A 30 9.83 11.52 10.03
N ALA A 31 8.49 11.51 10.08
CA ALA A 31 7.70 10.48 9.42
C ALA A 31 7.82 10.60 7.89
N THR A 32 7.76 9.47 7.20
CA THR A 32 7.67 9.43 5.73
C THR A 32 6.39 10.09 5.25
N VAL A 33 6.38 10.57 4.01
CA VAL A 33 5.20 11.28 3.45
C VAL A 33 3.98 10.36 3.43
N ASN A 34 4.16 9.08 3.11
CA ASN A 34 3.07 8.10 3.09
C ASN A 34 2.47 7.89 4.48
N ARG A 35 3.31 7.84 5.53
CA ARG A 35 2.82 7.71 6.90
C ARG A 35 2.13 8.98 7.39
N ALA A 36 2.64 10.16 7.04
CA ALA A 36 2.00 11.42 7.36
C ALA A 36 0.60 11.51 6.73
N ARG A 37 0.43 11.06 5.48
CA ARG A 37 -0.89 10.97 4.82
C ARG A 37 -1.81 9.96 5.51
N ALA A 38 -1.33 8.75 5.77
CA ALA A 38 -2.12 7.73 6.46
C ALA A 38 -2.61 8.22 7.84
N LEU A 39 -1.78 8.97 8.58
CA LEU A 39 -2.19 9.58 9.83
C LEU A 39 -3.25 10.67 9.64
N ALA A 40 -3.13 11.50 8.60
CA ALA A 40 -4.10 12.54 8.28
C ALA A 40 -5.47 11.98 7.85
N ASP A 41 -5.48 10.80 7.23
CA ASP A 41 -6.70 10.12 6.78
C ASP A 41 -7.44 9.40 7.92
N VAL A 42 -6.79 9.18 9.06
CA VAL A 42 -7.41 8.52 10.22
C VAL A 42 -8.35 9.48 10.94
N SER A 43 -9.62 9.06 11.05
CA SER A 43 -10.59 9.73 11.92
C SER A 43 -10.29 9.44 13.40
N LEU A 44 -10.05 10.49 14.19
CA LEU A 44 -9.83 10.36 15.63
C LEU A 44 -11.11 9.85 16.32
N LYS A 45 -11.03 8.67 16.93
CA LYS A 45 -12.12 8.06 17.71
C LYS A 45 -11.66 7.87 19.16
N PRO A 46 -11.79 8.89 20.01
CA PRO A 46 -11.38 8.79 21.41
C PRO A 46 -12.18 7.69 22.10
N GLN A 47 -11.48 6.80 22.79
CA GLN A 47 -12.12 5.72 23.53
C GLN A 47 -12.52 6.22 24.93
N PRO A 48 -13.65 5.77 25.50
CA PRO A 48 -14.12 6.24 26.81
C PRO A 48 -13.09 6.08 27.94
N TRP A 49 -12.25 5.04 27.88
CA TRP A 49 -11.20 4.82 28.87
C TRP A 49 -10.13 5.92 28.87
N TYR A 50 -9.94 6.64 27.76
CA TYR A 50 -8.91 7.68 27.64
C TYR A 50 -9.22 8.88 28.55
N THR A 51 -10.50 9.19 28.76
CA THR A 51 -10.93 10.29 29.63
C THR A 51 -10.91 9.93 31.12
N SER A 52 -10.94 8.64 31.46
CA SER A 52 -10.95 8.15 32.85
C SER A 52 -9.61 7.58 33.31
N ALA A 53 -8.62 7.45 32.41
CA ALA A 53 -7.29 6.92 32.72
C ALA A 53 -6.52 7.87 33.66
N SER A 54 -5.63 7.30 34.47
CA SER A 54 -4.80 8.11 35.36
C SER A 54 -3.76 8.90 34.55
N ALA A 55 -3.28 10.02 35.13
CA ALA A 55 -2.22 10.80 34.51
C ALA A 55 -0.91 10.00 34.32
N ALA A 56 -0.65 9.01 35.18
CA ALA A 56 0.50 8.12 35.07
C ALA A 56 0.36 7.19 33.84
N ASP A 57 -0.81 6.57 33.67
CA ASP A 57 -1.08 5.69 32.53
C ASP A 57 -1.06 6.45 31.20
N LEU A 58 -1.63 7.66 31.17
CA LEU A 58 -1.59 8.52 29.99
C LEU A 58 -0.16 8.92 29.62
N LYS A 59 0.71 9.16 30.61
CA LYS A 59 2.13 9.47 30.37
C LYS A 59 2.87 8.24 29.83
N GLU A 60 2.63 7.06 30.38
CA GLU A 60 3.22 5.81 29.90
C GLU A 60 2.76 5.49 28.47
N LEU A 61 1.46 5.62 28.19
CA LEU A 61 0.88 5.46 26.86
C LEU A 61 1.50 6.43 25.86
N ALA A 62 1.67 7.70 26.22
CA ALA A 62 2.30 8.69 25.35
C ALA A 62 3.75 8.31 25.02
N ALA A 63 4.52 7.86 26.03
CA ALA A 63 5.90 7.40 25.83
C ALA A 63 5.97 6.14 24.95
N ALA A 64 5.08 5.17 25.17
CA ALA A 64 4.99 3.95 24.37
C ALA A 64 4.62 4.26 22.91
N ASN A 65 3.66 5.16 22.69
CA ASN A 65 3.27 5.60 21.36
C ASN A 65 4.44 6.29 20.64
N LEU A 66 5.14 7.23 21.30
CA LEU A 66 6.32 7.89 20.71
C LEU A 66 7.42 6.89 20.37
N LYS A 67 7.68 5.89 21.22
CA LYS A 67 8.63 4.82 20.94
C LYS A 67 8.23 4.02 19.69
N ALA A 68 6.96 3.62 19.59
CA ALA A 68 6.43 2.90 18.43
C ALA A 68 6.60 3.72 17.13
N TRP A 69 6.26 5.01 17.17
CA TRP A 69 6.45 5.92 16.04
C TRP A 69 7.91 6.03 15.60
N ASN A 70 8.85 6.17 16.54
CA ASN A 70 10.27 6.24 16.22
C ASN A 70 10.79 4.95 15.58
N SER A 71 10.47 3.80 16.17
CA SER A 71 10.87 2.49 15.61
C SER A 71 10.30 2.29 14.21
N GLN A 72 9.03 2.66 14.01
CA GLN A 72 8.39 2.52 12.71
C GLN A 72 8.99 3.45 11.65
N ASN A 73 9.32 4.69 12.01
CA ASN A 73 9.98 5.61 11.08
C ASN A 73 11.31 5.04 10.59
N GLN A 74 12.10 4.41 11.47
CA GLN A 74 13.37 3.80 11.06
C GLN A 74 13.14 2.72 9.99
N VAL A 75 12.16 1.84 10.19
CA VAL A 75 11.77 0.82 9.21
C VAL A 75 11.32 1.47 7.91
N ASP A 76 10.40 2.44 7.98
CA ASP A 76 9.85 3.10 6.80
C ASP A 76 10.93 3.80 5.96
N HIS A 77 11.90 4.47 6.60
CA HIS A 77 13.03 5.11 5.90
C HIS A 77 14.00 4.11 5.26
N LEU A 78 14.16 2.93 5.86
CA LEU A 78 14.94 1.85 5.25
C LEU A 78 14.21 1.28 4.03
N LEU A 79 12.90 1.10 4.13
CA LEU A 79 12.06 0.63 3.03
C LEU A 79 12.00 1.66 1.89
N GLU A 80 11.91 2.96 2.16
CA GLU A 80 11.95 4.01 1.12
C GLU A 80 13.25 4.00 0.31
N LYS A 81 14.36 3.57 0.92
CA LYS A 81 15.67 3.48 0.26
C LYS A 81 15.90 2.15 -0.44
N THR A 82 15.04 1.16 -0.19
CA THR A 82 15.18 -0.17 -0.75
C THR A 82 14.37 -0.26 -2.04
N ASP A 83 14.99 -0.77 -3.10
CA ASP A 83 14.26 -1.14 -4.30
C ASP A 83 13.45 -2.42 -4.01
N LEU A 84 12.23 -2.22 -3.49
CA LEU A 84 11.29 -3.30 -3.15
C LEU A 84 11.01 -4.21 -4.35
N TYR A 85 11.03 -3.67 -5.57
CA TYR A 85 10.81 -4.46 -6.78
C TYR A 85 12.00 -5.36 -7.06
N ALA A 86 13.23 -4.83 -6.97
CA ALA A 86 14.45 -5.63 -7.13
C ALA A 86 14.59 -6.73 -6.06
N PHE A 87 14.10 -6.48 -4.85
CA PHE A 87 14.08 -7.47 -3.77
C PHE A 87 13.01 -8.55 -3.97
N ALA A 88 11.77 -8.15 -4.25
CA ALA A 88 10.63 -9.07 -4.29
C ALA A 88 10.55 -9.90 -5.58
N GLU A 89 10.98 -9.34 -6.71
CA GLU A 89 10.93 -10.04 -8.01
C GLU A 89 11.61 -11.42 -7.99
N PRO A 90 12.89 -11.57 -7.58
CA PRO A 90 13.55 -12.86 -7.57
C PRO A 90 12.91 -13.86 -6.60
N LEU A 91 12.43 -13.40 -5.43
CA LEU A 91 11.76 -14.25 -4.44
C LEU A 91 10.44 -14.82 -5.00
N LEU A 92 9.65 -13.97 -5.64
CA LEU A 92 8.40 -14.36 -6.26
C LEU A 92 8.64 -15.37 -7.39
N LYS A 93 9.59 -15.08 -8.29
CA LYS A 93 9.96 -15.99 -9.40
C LYS A 93 10.41 -17.35 -8.87
N ALA A 94 11.27 -17.38 -7.86
CA ALA A 94 11.78 -18.62 -7.28
C ALA A 94 10.66 -19.47 -6.67
N LYS A 95 9.72 -18.84 -5.94
CA LYS A 95 8.59 -19.54 -5.31
C LYS A 95 7.59 -20.08 -6.34
N ILE A 96 7.27 -19.29 -7.38
CA ILE A 96 6.38 -19.73 -8.47
C ILE A 96 7.01 -20.93 -9.19
N LYS A 97 8.30 -20.87 -9.52
CA LYS A 97 9.02 -21.99 -10.14
C LYS A 97 8.99 -23.23 -9.27
N LEU A 98 9.25 -23.09 -7.97
CA LEU A 98 9.28 -24.20 -7.02
C LEU A 98 7.92 -24.91 -6.91
N LEU A 99 6.82 -24.16 -6.86
CA LEU A 99 5.48 -24.72 -6.62
C LEU A 99 4.75 -25.13 -7.89
N HIS A 100 4.96 -24.41 -8.99
CA HIS A 100 4.16 -24.54 -10.22
C HIS A 100 5.01 -24.88 -11.46
N GLY A 101 6.35 -24.91 -11.36
CA GLY A 101 7.22 -25.29 -12.48
C GLY A 101 7.24 -24.30 -13.65
N ILE A 102 6.70 -23.10 -13.47
CA ILE A 102 6.62 -22.05 -14.50
C ILE A 102 7.45 -20.83 -14.09
N GLU A 103 7.87 -20.04 -15.07
CA GLU A 103 8.65 -18.82 -14.87
C GLU A 103 8.01 -17.64 -15.63
N PRO A 104 6.80 -17.20 -15.25
CA PRO A 104 6.18 -16.06 -15.89
C PRO A 104 7.02 -14.80 -15.63
N ASP A 105 7.01 -13.87 -16.58
CA ASP A 105 7.52 -12.53 -16.32
C ASP A 105 6.53 -11.81 -15.38
N VAL A 106 6.87 -11.78 -14.10
CA VAL A 106 6.01 -11.26 -13.03
C VAL A 106 5.73 -9.75 -13.12
N LYS A 107 6.51 -9.00 -13.92
CA LYS A 107 6.31 -7.57 -14.17
C LYS A 107 5.37 -7.30 -15.34
N SER A 108 5.37 -8.18 -16.35
CA SER A 108 4.57 -8.03 -17.57
C SER A 108 3.37 -8.97 -17.66
N THR A 109 3.27 -9.93 -16.75
CA THR A 109 2.09 -10.78 -16.54
C THR A 109 1.16 -10.12 -15.52
N TYR A 110 -0.10 -9.95 -15.89
CA TYR A 110 -1.10 -9.25 -15.10
C TYR A 110 -2.21 -10.20 -14.66
N LEU A 111 -2.91 -9.80 -13.60
CA LEU A 111 -4.15 -10.39 -13.14
C LEU A 111 -5.29 -9.46 -13.49
N ARG A 112 -6.34 -10.00 -14.10
CA ARG A 112 -7.64 -9.36 -14.21
C ARG A 112 -8.55 -9.99 -13.16
N LEU A 113 -8.81 -9.28 -12.07
CA LEU A 113 -9.60 -9.76 -10.95
C LEU A 113 -11.00 -9.14 -10.99
N TYR A 114 -12.00 -9.99 -10.84
CA TYR A 114 -13.40 -9.59 -10.66
C TYR A 114 -13.76 -9.79 -9.18
N LEU A 115 -13.93 -8.71 -8.45
CA LEU A 115 -14.15 -8.69 -7.01
C LEU A 115 -15.60 -8.31 -6.68
N PRO A 116 -16.19 -8.78 -5.57
CA PRO A 116 -17.46 -8.27 -5.07
C PRO A 116 -17.36 -6.76 -4.76
N ALA A 117 -18.44 -6.00 -4.97
CA ALA A 117 -18.48 -4.53 -4.82
C ALA A 117 -18.07 -3.98 -3.44
N GLU A 118 -17.88 -4.81 -2.41
CA GLU A 118 -17.56 -4.38 -1.04
C GLU A 118 -16.04 -4.29 -0.72
N THR A 119 -15.16 -4.18 -1.73
CA THR A 119 -13.67 -4.18 -1.53
C THR A 119 -13.00 -2.90 -2.12
N PRO A 120 -11.77 -2.51 -1.70
CA PRO A 120 -11.38 -1.15 -1.25
C PRO A 120 -11.07 -0.09 -2.33
N TRP A 121 -10.70 1.11 -1.86
CA TRP A 121 -10.44 2.41 -2.53
C TRP A 121 -9.57 2.48 -3.81
N TYR A 122 -8.96 1.40 -4.28
CA TYR A 122 -8.17 1.36 -5.53
C TYR A 122 -8.93 0.77 -6.73
N ALA A 123 -10.23 0.55 -6.58
CA ALA A 123 -11.14 0.02 -7.59
C ALA A 123 -11.60 1.08 -8.61
N ILE A 124 -11.47 0.82 -9.91
CA ILE A 124 -12.00 1.69 -10.98
C ILE A 124 -13.25 1.05 -11.61
N ASN A 125 -14.35 1.81 -11.52
CA ASN A 125 -15.65 1.72 -12.18
C ASN A 125 -16.52 0.46 -12.02
N VAL A 126 -17.78 0.71 -11.64
CA VAL A 126 -18.80 -0.27 -11.27
C VAL A 126 -19.90 -0.27 -12.34
N SER A 127 -19.90 -1.30 -13.18
CA SER A 127 -21.11 -1.74 -13.88
C SER A 127 -21.47 -3.10 -13.30
N GLU A 128 -22.67 -3.22 -12.73
CA GLU A 128 -23.28 -4.48 -12.25
C GLU A 128 -22.72 -5.11 -10.96
N GLY A 129 -22.26 -4.30 -9.98
CA GLY A 129 -21.96 -4.81 -8.63
C GLY A 129 -20.71 -5.68 -8.50
N VAL A 130 -19.87 -5.70 -9.54
CA VAL A 130 -18.55 -6.33 -9.57
C VAL A 130 -17.50 -5.25 -9.84
N VAL A 131 -16.45 -5.24 -9.02
CA VAL A 131 -15.29 -4.36 -9.14
C VAL A 131 -14.21 -5.06 -9.95
N THR A 132 -13.61 -4.37 -10.91
CA THR A 132 -12.49 -4.91 -11.69
C THR A 132 -11.18 -4.32 -11.21
N ARG A 133 -10.19 -5.18 -10.94
CA ARG A 133 -8.81 -4.79 -10.63
C ARG A 133 -7.87 -5.40 -11.65
N THR A 134 -6.99 -4.58 -12.23
CA THR A 134 -5.92 -5.05 -13.12
C THR A 134 -4.58 -4.69 -12.51
N VAL A 135 -3.72 -5.68 -12.27
CA VAL A 135 -2.46 -5.49 -11.51
C VAL A 135 -1.42 -6.53 -11.94
N SER A 136 -0.13 -6.18 -11.95
CA SER A 136 0.93 -7.17 -12.26
C SER A 136 1.03 -8.24 -11.18
N LEU A 137 1.63 -9.39 -11.47
CA LEU A 137 1.89 -10.41 -10.43
C LEU A 137 2.78 -9.87 -9.31
N LEU A 138 3.80 -9.09 -9.66
CA LEU A 138 4.72 -8.52 -8.68
C LEU A 138 4.02 -7.49 -7.78
N ASP A 139 3.22 -6.58 -8.35
CA ASP A 139 2.45 -5.62 -7.56
C ASP A 139 1.40 -6.33 -6.70
N ALA A 140 0.74 -7.37 -7.22
CA ALA A 140 -0.19 -8.16 -6.43
C ALA A 140 0.49 -8.82 -5.23
N ALA A 141 1.71 -9.37 -5.41
CA ALA A 141 2.49 -9.96 -4.34
C ALA A 141 3.00 -8.94 -3.31
N LEU A 142 3.48 -7.77 -3.75
CA LEU A 142 3.91 -6.67 -2.87
C LEU A 142 2.76 -6.14 -2.01
N HIS A 143 1.53 -6.16 -2.53
CA HIS A 143 0.33 -5.86 -1.77
C HIS A 143 -0.26 -7.07 -1.03
N ASN A 144 0.52 -8.15 -0.87
CA ASN A 144 0.15 -9.41 -0.22
C ASN A 144 -1.19 -9.98 -0.74
N PHE A 145 -1.53 -9.70 -2.00
CA PHE A 145 -2.82 -9.97 -2.65
C PHE A 145 -3.96 -9.82 -1.65
N ALA A 146 -4.30 -8.57 -1.33
CA ALA A 146 -5.14 -8.12 -0.22
C ALA A 146 -5.90 -9.26 0.49
N ARG A 147 -5.52 -9.51 1.75
CA ARG A 147 -5.88 -10.69 2.53
C ARG A 147 -7.39 -11.01 2.57
N SER A 148 -8.25 -9.99 2.40
CA SER A 148 -9.72 -10.11 2.35
C SER A 148 -10.32 -10.32 0.96
N GLU A 149 -9.54 -10.18 -0.12
CA GLU A 149 -10.04 -10.35 -1.48
C GLU A 149 -10.32 -11.82 -1.79
N THR A 150 -11.47 -12.07 -2.42
CA THR A 150 -11.80 -13.35 -3.04
C THR A 150 -12.03 -13.10 -4.52
N ALA A 151 -11.15 -13.63 -5.36
CA ALA A 151 -11.27 -13.50 -6.80
C ALA A 151 -12.51 -14.25 -7.31
N GLY A 152 -13.39 -13.55 -8.02
CA GLY A 152 -14.55 -14.12 -8.69
C GLY A 152 -14.15 -15.05 -9.84
N ARG A 153 -15.07 -15.94 -10.25
CA ARG A 153 -14.82 -17.01 -11.24
C ARG A 153 -14.23 -16.53 -12.57
N GLY A 154 -14.57 -15.33 -13.02
CA GLY A 154 -14.07 -14.75 -14.27
C GLY A 154 -12.62 -14.24 -14.20
N SER A 155 -11.98 -14.28 -13.04
CA SER A 155 -10.63 -13.72 -12.87
C SER A 155 -9.58 -14.56 -13.58
N ASP A 156 -8.62 -13.93 -14.24
CA ASP A 156 -7.63 -14.63 -15.06
C ASP A 156 -6.26 -13.94 -15.13
N TYR A 157 -5.28 -14.67 -15.68
CA TYR A 157 -3.98 -14.12 -16.04
C TYR A 157 -4.07 -13.51 -17.43
N ILE A 158 -3.55 -12.30 -17.60
CA ILE A 158 -3.62 -11.56 -18.85
C ILE A 158 -2.26 -10.96 -19.20
N SER A 159 -2.06 -10.65 -20.49
CA SER A 159 -0.96 -9.78 -20.91
C SER A 159 -1.16 -8.37 -20.33
N LYS A 160 -0.08 -7.59 -20.28
CA LYS A 160 -0.17 -6.18 -19.92
C LYS A 160 -1.18 -5.48 -20.84
N PRO A 161 -2.24 -4.85 -20.32
CA PRO A 161 -3.18 -4.12 -21.15
C PRO A 161 -2.49 -3.02 -21.94
N ASP A 162 -2.91 -2.82 -23.18
CA ASP A 162 -2.45 -1.71 -24.01
C ASP A 162 -3.08 -0.36 -23.58
N GLU A 163 -2.72 0.72 -24.26
CA GLU A 163 -3.27 2.07 -24.00
C GLU A 163 -4.80 2.15 -24.16
N ARG A 164 -5.40 1.18 -24.85
CA ARG A 164 -6.84 1.06 -25.08
C ARG A 164 -7.51 0.10 -24.10
N GLY A 165 -6.74 -0.51 -23.19
CA GLY A 165 -7.20 -1.49 -22.22
C GLY A 165 -7.44 -2.89 -22.78
N LEU A 166 -6.97 -3.19 -24.00
CA LEU A 166 -7.05 -4.52 -24.62
C LEU A 166 -5.94 -5.42 -24.07
N PHE A 167 -6.24 -6.71 -23.93
CA PHE A 167 -5.33 -7.71 -23.40
C PHE A 167 -5.66 -9.10 -23.94
N ASP A 168 -4.70 -10.00 -23.85
CA ASP A 168 -4.86 -11.43 -24.15
C ASP A 168 -4.92 -12.22 -22.84
N VAL A 169 -5.74 -13.27 -22.81
CA VAL A 169 -5.76 -14.23 -21.69
C VAL A 169 -4.60 -15.21 -21.84
N LEU A 170 -3.79 -15.34 -20.79
CA LEU A 170 -2.62 -16.20 -20.77
C LEU A 170 -2.97 -17.58 -20.19
N PRO A 171 -2.47 -18.68 -20.75
CA PRO A 171 -2.81 -20.05 -20.33
C PRO A 171 -2.11 -20.49 -19.03
N ILE A 172 -1.93 -19.58 -18.07
CA ILE A 172 -1.23 -19.81 -16.79
C ILE A 172 -2.16 -20.48 -15.78
N LYS A 173 -3.46 -20.15 -15.83
CA LYS A 173 -4.48 -20.60 -14.86
C LYS A 173 -4.60 -22.12 -14.74
N ASN A 174 -4.24 -22.86 -15.80
CA ASN A 174 -4.23 -24.32 -15.82
C ASN A 174 -3.14 -24.92 -14.92
N THR A 175 -2.02 -24.21 -14.78
CA THR A 175 -0.85 -24.66 -13.99
C THR A 175 -0.78 -24.00 -12.62
N MET A 176 -1.22 -22.74 -12.55
CA MET A 176 -1.29 -21.95 -11.33
C MET A 176 -2.67 -21.29 -11.27
N PRO A 177 -3.65 -21.91 -10.60
CA PRO A 177 -4.94 -21.29 -10.35
C PRO A 177 -4.77 -19.96 -9.58
N ILE A 178 -5.66 -19.00 -9.83
CA ILE A 178 -5.64 -17.69 -9.15
C ILE A 178 -5.64 -17.84 -7.62
N SER A 179 -6.38 -18.82 -7.10
CA SER A 179 -6.40 -19.14 -5.66
C SER A 179 -5.06 -19.58 -5.11
N ASP A 180 -4.25 -20.28 -5.91
CA ASP A 180 -2.94 -20.75 -5.47
C ASP A 180 -1.91 -19.62 -5.52
N PHE A 181 -1.97 -18.77 -6.54
CA PHE A 181 -1.19 -17.53 -6.53
C PHE A 181 -1.57 -16.62 -5.35
N GLN A 182 -2.86 -16.51 -5.02
CA GLN A 182 -3.33 -15.77 -3.86
C GLN A 182 -2.81 -16.36 -2.53
N LYS A 183 -2.76 -17.69 -2.39
CA LYS A 183 -2.11 -18.34 -1.24
C LYS A 183 -0.61 -18.06 -1.20
N LEU A 184 0.07 -18.17 -2.35
CA LEU A 184 1.49 -17.88 -2.49
C LEU A 184 1.80 -16.47 -1.99
N CYS A 185 1.05 -15.45 -2.41
CA CYS A 185 1.23 -14.07 -1.95
C CYS A 185 1.04 -13.90 -0.43
N ARG A 186 0.18 -14.71 0.19
CA ARG A 186 -0.04 -14.69 1.65
C ARG A 186 1.06 -15.40 2.43
N GLU A 187 1.65 -16.45 1.85
CA GLU A 187 2.77 -17.19 2.43
C GLU A 187 4.12 -16.48 2.24
N LEU A 188 4.26 -15.69 1.16
CA LEU A 188 5.50 -15.01 0.85
C LEU A 188 5.83 -13.88 1.85
N ASP A 189 4.85 -13.46 2.66
CA ASP A 189 4.89 -12.38 3.65
C ASP A 189 6.06 -11.40 3.45
N VAL A 190 6.02 -10.69 2.32
CA VAL A 190 7.14 -9.89 1.80
C VAL A 190 7.47 -8.68 2.70
N ILE A 191 6.72 -8.51 3.80
CA ILE A 191 6.81 -7.42 4.76
C ILE A 191 7.39 -7.89 6.11
N SER A 192 7.60 -9.19 6.34
CA SER A 192 8.09 -9.71 7.64
C SER A 192 9.59 -10.04 7.71
N LEU A 193 10.44 -9.41 6.90
CA LEU A 193 11.91 -9.44 7.06
C LEU A 193 12.47 -8.05 7.36
#